data_AF-A0AAN1PYN5-F1
#
_entry.id   AF-A0AAN1PYN5-F1
#
_cell.length_a   1.000
_cell.length_b   1.000
_cell.length_c   1.000
_cell.angle_alpha   90.00
_cell.angle_beta   90.00
_cell.angle_gamma   90.00
#
_symmetry.space_group_name_H-M   'P 1'
#
loop_
_entity.id
_entity.type
_entity.pdbx_description
1 polymer ?
#
loop_
_entity_poly.entity_id
_entity_poly.type
_entity_poly.pdbx_seq_one_letter_code
_entity_poly.pdbx_strand_id
1 'polypeptide(L)'
;MAVKISKPLKQLLKASVLGRNKNHPLAGWNVLTILYHDGSNGTPLTLNFLLDKYNRNYLETDERPLSDVVLKEVLRVISEDARLVDVAPRKIRMQMRNGGFHMQQSHVYKITSSGIEYLSMMQKVVDAESTVTANITRINEFCDLVHTLNAPQEDLVTTRLYNDFQKMVTAYEDVMKGMHKLDEDLDELANNLAFEHGSLAAQRLKAMLNDKAIPAFSQLLNQGPLVRELTDSERFSSQVAHSQQGSDDLNTANAIGDSNELAIRYQRTRNYVQQRLSQLALSFDASTSAIDSSLDSLYLLFQTIMGANDRLSQEYDAIQSQTVDIQQLTKQIDALLPHYQKLVLDRPIPRHLAQDRELDDQADFLEATTMGPVKYAANRLQRVVLTEADNPDIAVEEVNDDTDAVMEAALAEFKQLVMRDATHGVIDHALDFHSQLARDEVVRLYSATGYDHYDSFAPFGRKIVRVKLVAGHTPISLHLTGEDYRVWLPQGFEIWFEEVQANA
;
A
#
# COMPACT_ATOMS: atom_id res chain seq x y z
N MET A 1 -26.23 -0.86 15.44
CA MET A 1 -26.63 0.47 14.93
C MET A 1 -26.03 0.62 13.55
N ALA A 2 -26.77 1.14 12.56
CA ALA A 2 -26.20 1.47 11.26
C ALA A 2 -25.07 2.48 11.45
N VAL A 3 -23.87 2.16 10.96
CA VAL A 3 -22.74 3.09 10.98
C VAL A 3 -23.18 4.33 10.20
N LYS A 4 -23.19 5.50 10.86
CA LYS A 4 -23.53 6.76 10.18
C LYS A 4 -22.39 7.08 9.20
N ILE A 5 -22.59 6.73 7.93
CA ILE A 5 -21.66 7.04 6.84
C ILE A 5 -21.60 8.56 6.67
N SER A 6 -20.39 9.13 6.66
CA SER A 6 -20.20 10.55 6.40
C SER A 6 -20.70 10.90 4.98
N LYS A 7 -21.21 12.12 4.77
CA LYS A 7 -21.69 12.54 3.44
C LYS A 7 -20.63 12.40 2.34
N PRO A 8 -19.34 12.77 2.57
CA PRO A 8 -18.30 12.61 1.56
C PRO A 8 -18.00 11.15 1.22
N LEU A 9 -17.92 10.28 2.24
CA LEU A 9 -17.73 8.83 2.05
C LEU A 9 -18.91 8.24 1.27
N LYS A 10 -20.14 8.63 1.60
CA LYS A 10 -21.35 8.18 0.88
C LYS A 10 -21.31 8.54 -0.60
N GLN A 11 -20.81 9.73 -0.95
CA GLN A 11 -20.65 10.15 -2.34
C GLN A 11 -19.56 9.33 -3.06
N LEU A 12 -18.43 9.11 -2.39
CA LEU A 12 -17.34 8.28 -2.91
C LEU A 12 -17.80 6.86 -3.21
N LEU A 13 -18.50 6.25 -2.26
CA LEU A 13 -19.02 4.89 -2.39
C LEU A 13 -20.07 4.78 -3.49
N LYS A 14 -20.98 5.76 -3.60
CA LYS A 14 -21.94 5.83 -4.72
C LYS A 14 -21.26 5.99 -6.08
N ALA A 15 -20.10 6.66 -6.14
CA ALA A 15 -19.34 6.78 -7.38
C ALA A 15 -18.61 5.46 -7.74
N SER A 16 -18.17 4.70 -6.73
CA SER A 16 -17.52 3.39 -6.94
C SER A 16 -18.47 2.28 -7.40
N VAL A 17 -19.78 2.38 -7.07
CA VAL A 17 -20.85 1.40 -7.37
C VAL A 17 -20.39 -0.05 -7.16
N LEU A 18 -19.89 -0.38 -5.97
CA LEU A 18 -19.52 -1.75 -5.62
C LEU A 18 -20.77 -2.65 -5.64
N GLY A 19 -20.80 -3.63 -6.55
CA GLY A 19 -21.95 -4.50 -6.78
C GLY A 19 -22.85 -4.11 -7.96
N ARG A 20 -22.50 -3.05 -8.72
CA ARG A 20 -23.08 -2.67 -10.03
C ARG A 20 -24.61 -2.48 -10.06
N ASN A 21 -25.27 -2.23 -8.93
CA ASN A 21 -26.71 -2.04 -8.87
C ASN A 21 -27.12 -0.55 -8.79
N LYS A 22 -27.88 -0.08 -9.78
CA LYS A 22 -28.38 1.30 -9.85
C LYS A 22 -29.40 1.65 -8.77
N ASN A 23 -30.20 0.67 -8.33
CA ASN A 23 -31.25 0.86 -7.33
C ASN A 23 -30.72 0.73 -5.89
N HIS A 24 -29.56 0.09 -5.72
CA HIS A 24 -28.88 -0.07 -4.43
C HIS A 24 -27.38 0.21 -4.56
N PRO A 25 -26.99 1.47 -4.78
CA PRO A 25 -25.59 1.84 -5.07
C PRO A 25 -24.63 1.60 -3.90
N LEU A 26 -25.14 1.47 -2.67
CA LEU A 26 -24.36 1.20 -1.45
C LEU A 26 -24.42 -0.27 -1.02
N ALA A 27 -25.08 -1.15 -1.79
CA ALA A 27 -25.30 -2.53 -1.40
C ALA A 27 -23.98 -3.24 -1.06
N GLY A 28 -22.97 -3.11 -1.91
CA GLY A 28 -21.71 -3.80 -1.68
C GLY A 28 -20.95 -3.33 -0.45
N TRP A 29 -20.92 -2.02 -0.21
CA TRP A 29 -20.29 -1.46 0.99
C TRP A 29 -20.99 -1.91 2.28
N ASN A 30 -22.32 -1.83 2.30
CA ASN A 30 -23.12 -2.21 3.46
C ASN A 30 -22.99 -3.72 3.74
N VAL A 31 -22.94 -4.56 2.70
CA VAL A 31 -22.68 -5.99 2.85
C VAL A 31 -21.30 -6.25 3.43
N LEU A 32 -20.25 -5.61 2.93
CA LEU A 32 -18.90 -5.70 3.51
C LEU A 32 -18.87 -5.23 4.98
N THR A 33 -19.57 -4.14 5.29
CA THR A 33 -19.69 -3.61 6.66
C THR A 33 -20.36 -4.62 7.59
N ILE A 34 -21.44 -5.28 7.14
CA ILE A 34 -22.10 -6.35 7.89
C ILE A 34 -21.12 -7.51 8.13
N LEU A 35 -20.41 -7.96 7.08
CA LEU A 35 -19.45 -9.06 7.18
C LEU A 35 -18.29 -8.74 8.14
N TYR A 36 -17.81 -7.49 8.13
CA TYR A 36 -16.75 -7.03 9.03
C TYR A 36 -17.17 -7.06 10.51
N HIS A 37 -18.36 -6.53 10.84
CA HIS A 37 -18.81 -6.44 12.23
C HIS A 37 -19.37 -7.75 12.79
N ASP A 38 -19.95 -8.60 11.94
CA ASP A 38 -20.59 -9.85 12.37
C ASP A 38 -19.73 -11.09 12.15
N GLY A 39 -18.59 -10.96 11.46
CA GLY A 39 -17.63 -12.05 11.22
C GLY A 39 -17.09 -12.71 12.49
N SER A 40 -17.02 -11.96 13.59
CA SER A 40 -16.53 -12.43 14.90
C SER A 40 -17.58 -13.11 15.77
N ASN A 41 -18.88 -12.99 15.45
CA ASN A 41 -19.97 -13.33 16.38
C ASN A 41 -20.41 -14.80 16.34
N GLY A 42 -19.66 -15.67 15.65
CA GLY A 42 -19.90 -17.12 15.59
C GLY A 42 -21.19 -17.55 14.86
N THR A 43 -22.02 -16.60 14.42
CA THR A 43 -23.21 -16.84 13.61
C THR A 43 -22.82 -17.05 12.14
N PRO A 44 -23.39 -18.07 11.46
CA PRO A 44 -23.11 -18.30 10.05
C PRO A 44 -23.71 -17.17 9.20
N LEU A 45 -22.84 -16.39 8.58
CA LEU A 45 -23.17 -15.29 7.66
C LEU A 45 -23.66 -15.85 6.33
N THR A 46 -24.92 -16.29 6.31
CA THR A 46 -25.60 -16.79 5.12
C THR A 46 -26.26 -15.68 4.34
N LEU A 47 -26.65 -15.98 3.10
CA LEU A 47 -27.41 -15.04 2.26
C LEU A 47 -28.68 -14.51 2.96
N ASN A 48 -29.45 -15.37 3.61
CA ASN A 48 -30.69 -14.97 4.30
C ASN A 48 -30.40 -14.04 5.47
N PHE A 49 -29.30 -14.28 6.19
CA PHE A 49 -28.86 -13.41 7.29
C PHE A 49 -28.46 -12.03 6.76
N LEU A 50 -27.66 -11.98 5.68
CA LEU A 50 -27.23 -10.73 5.06
C LEU A 50 -28.43 -9.91 4.55
N LEU A 51 -29.39 -10.57 3.89
CA LEU A 51 -30.59 -9.93 3.35
C LEU A 51 -31.46 -9.34 4.46
N ASP A 52 -31.72 -10.11 5.52
CA ASP A 52 -32.55 -9.68 6.65
C ASP A 52 -31.87 -8.53 7.42
N LYS A 53 -30.55 -8.63 7.64
CA LYS A 53 -29.79 -7.58 8.33
C LYS A 53 -29.67 -6.30 7.51
N TYR A 54 -29.45 -6.42 6.19
CA TYR A 54 -29.43 -5.27 5.28
C TYR A 54 -30.77 -4.55 5.28
N ASN A 55 -31.87 -5.27 5.02
CA ASN A 55 -33.20 -4.67 4.88
C ASN A 55 -33.73 -4.05 6.17
N ARG A 56 -33.29 -4.52 7.33
CA ARG A 56 -33.69 -3.95 8.64
C ARG A 56 -32.88 -2.72 9.04
N ASN A 57 -31.58 -2.70 8.74
CA ASN A 57 -30.66 -1.74 9.36
C ASN A 57 -29.94 -0.82 8.38
N TYR A 58 -29.86 -1.18 7.10
CA TYR A 58 -29.03 -0.48 6.10
C TYR A 58 -29.83 0.03 4.90
N LEU A 59 -31.16 -0.07 4.94
CA LEU A 59 -32.04 0.48 3.91
C LEU A 59 -32.01 2.01 3.95
N GLU A 60 -31.78 2.64 2.81
CA GLU A 60 -31.89 4.09 2.65
C GLU A 60 -33.36 4.53 2.59
N THR A 61 -33.64 5.79 2.93
CA THR A 61 -35.02 6.31 3.13
C THR A 61 -35.91 6.21 1.88
N ASP A 62 -35.30 6.19 0.69
CA ASP A 62 -36.00 6.10 -0.60
C ASP A 62 -35.76 4.76 -1.34
N GLU A 63 -35.11 3.79 -0.70
CA GLU A 63 -34.81 2.48 -1.31
C GLU A 63 -35.91 1.43 -1.03
N ARG A 64 -36.16 0.55 -2.00
CA ARG A 64 -37.03 -0.62 -1.79
C ARG A 64 -36.28 -1.73 -1.06
N PRO A 65 -36.96 -2.69 -0.40
CA PRO A 65 -36.28 -3.86 0.16
C PRO A 65 -35.44 -4.61 -0.90
N LEU A 66 -34.21 -4.94 -0.54
CA LEU A 66 -33.27 -5.70 -1.36
C LEU A 66 -33.82 -7.11 -1.60
N SER A 67 -33.83 -7.55 -2.87
CA SER A 67 -34.26 -8.89 -3.25
C SER A 67 -33.11 -9.89 -3.22
N ASP A 68 -33.44 -11.18 -3.09
CA ASP A 68 -32.45 -12.28 -3.12
C ASP A 68 -31.62 -12.27 -4.41
N VAL A 69 -32.27 -12.07 -5.56
CA VAL A 69 -31.61 -12.00 -6.87
C VAL A 69 -30.58 -10.87 -6.91
N VAL A 70 -30.94 -9.70 -6.38
CA VAL A 70 -30.04 -8.55 -6.34
C VAL A 70 -28.85 -8.81 -5.40
N LEU A 71 -29.10 -9.36 -4.21
CA LEU A 71 -28.04 -9.63 -3.25
C LEU A 71 -27.07 -10.70 -3.77
N LYS A 72 -27.56 -11.73 -4.48
CA LYS A 72 -26.70 -12.73 -5.15
C LYS A 72 -25.76 -12.09 -6.15
N GLU A 73 -26.26 -11.18 -6.98
CA GLU A 73 -25.43 -10.49 -7.97
C GLU A 73 -24.40 -9.58 -7.30
N VAL A 74 -24.79 -8.86 -6.24
CA VAL A 74 -23.86 -8.04 -5.45
C VAL A 74 -22.77 -8.91 -4.80
N LEU A 75 -23.14 -10.04 -4.19
CA LEU A 75 -22.18 -10.96 -3.59
C LEU A 75 -21.25 -11.58 -4.62
N ARG A 76 -21.78 -11.95 -5.79
CA ARG A 76 -21.00 -12.46 -6.92
C ARG A 76 -19.92 -11.46 -7.36
N VAL A 77 -20.28 -10.19 -7.55
CA VAL A 77 -19.31 -9.14 -7.92
C VAL A 77 -18.25 -8.95 -6.83
N ILE A 78 -18.64 -8.98 -5.56
CA ILE A 78 -17.69 -8.75 -4.45
C ILE A 78 -16.75 -9.95 -4.23
N SER A 79 -17.22 -11.17 -4.49
CA SER A 79 -16.41 -12.39 -4.34
C SER A 79 -15.57 -12.73 -5.58
N GLU A 80 -16.17 -12.67 -6.77
CA GLU A 80 -15.53 -13.11 -8.03
C GLU A 80 -14.71 -11.99 -8.67
N ASP A 81 -15.33 -10.82 -8.88
CA ASP A 81 -14.69 -9.70 -9.61
C ASP A 81 -13.70 -8.94 -8.70
N ALA A 82 -14.07 -8.71 -7.43
CA ALA A 82 -13.30 -7.88 -6.50
C ALA A 82 -12.51 -8.66 -5.44
N ARG A 83 -12.77 -9.96 -5.25
CA ARG A 83 -12.08 -10.83 -4.26
C ARG A 83 -12.05 -10.31 -2.81
N LEU A 84 -13.03 -9.49 -2.44
CA LEU A 84 -13.14 -8.89 -1.10
C LEU A 84 -13.84 -9.82 -0.10
N VAL A 85 -14.48 -10.89 -0.59
CA VAL A 85 -15.26 -11.84 0.21
C VAL A 85 -15.03 -13.27 -0.27
N ASP A 86 -14.69 -14.15 0.67
CA ASP A 86 -14.61 -15.59 0.47
C ASP A 86 -15.97 -16.25 0.65
N VAL A 87 -16.24 -17.24 -0.21
CA VAL A 87 -17.46 -18.03 -0.19
C VAL A 87 -17.12 -19.49 0.08
N ALA A 88 -17.59 -20.02 1.20
CA ALA A 88 -17.38 -21.42 1.56
C ALA A 88 -18.72 -22.13 1.79
N PRO A 89 -19.00 -23.27 1.12
CA PRO A 89 -20.15 -24.09 1.44
C PRO A 89 -19.93 -24.77 2.80
N ARG A 90 -20.79 -24.50 3.77
CA ARG A 90 -20.74 -25.12 5.11
C ARG A 90 -22.08 -25.73 5.48
N LYS A 91 -22.02 -26.83 6.25
CA LYS A 91 -23.21 -27.39 6.90
C LYS A 91 -23.51 -26.55 8.13
N ILE A 92 -24.69 -25.92 8.14
CA ILE A 92 -25.11 -25.02 9.21
C ILE A 92 -26.35 -25.57 9.91
N ARG A 93 -26.44 -25.33 11.22
CA ARG A 93 -27.63 -25.61 12.02
C ARG A 93 -28.60 -24.44 11.86
N MET A 94 -29.72 -24.67 11.19
CA MET A 94 -30.82 -23.71 11.14
C MET A 94 -31.89 -24.08 12.16
N GLN A 95 -32.33 -23.09 12.94
CA GLN A 95 -33.46 -23.25 13.81
C GLN A 95 -34.76 -23.15 12.99
N MET A 96 -35.58 -24.18 13.06
CA MET A 96 -36.89 -24.22 12.42
C MET A 96 -37.92 -23.44 13.26
N ARG A 97 -39.03 -23.02 12.62
CA ARG A 97 -40.13 -22.30 13.29
C ARG A 97 -40.78 -23.10 14.42
N ASN A 98 -40.62 -24.41 14.43
CA ASN A 98 -41.08 -25.31 15.50
C ASN A 98 -40.09 -25.46 16.67
N GLY A 99 -38.98 -24.72 16.66
CA GLY A 99 -37.93 -24.76 17.70
C GLY A 99 -36.88 -25.86 17.52
N GLY A 100 -37.04 -26.78 16.56
CA GLY A 100 -36.06 -27.82 16.24
C GLY A 100 -34.89 -27.31 15.40
N PHE A 101 -33.79 -28.07 15.34
CA PHE A 101 -32.63 -27.75 14.49
C PHE A 101 -32.58 -28.66 13.26
N HIS A 102 -32.32 -28.06 12.09
CA HIS A 102 -32.09 -28.77 10.84
C HIS A 102 -30.71 -28.43 10.27
N MET A 103 -29.96 -29.46 9.86
CA MET A 103 -28.67 -29.31 9.21
C MET A 103 -28.90 -29.07 7.72
N GLN A 104 -28.58 -27.87 7.24
CA GLN A 104 -28.66 -27.52 5.82
C GLN A 104 -27.27 -27.11 5.32
N GLN A 105 -26.92 -27.54 4.10
CA GLN A 105 -25.73 -27.03 3.42
C GLN A 105 -26.05 -25.65 2.82
N SER A 106 -25.28 -24.64 3.20
CA SER A 106 -25.46 -23.26 2.73
C SER A 106 -24.12 -22.57 2.52
N HIS A 107 -24.09 -21.58 1.64
CA HIS A 107 -22.91 -20.75 1.42
C HIS A 107 -22.76 -19.77 2.59
N VAL A 108 -21.57 -19.75 3.20
CA VAL A 108 -21.17 -18.83 4.25
C VAL A 108 -20.16 -17.86 3.65
N TYR A 109 -20.41 -16.57 3.86
CA TYR A 109 -19.58 -15.47 3.36
C TYR A 109 -18.67 -14.98 4.47
N LYS A 110 -17.39 -14.73 4.15
CA LYS A 110 -16.41 -14.14 5.06
C LYS A 110 -15.66 -13.03 4.36
N ILE A 111 -15.44 -11.90 5.03
CA ILE A 111 -14.60 -10.83 4.49
C ILE A 111 -13.14 -11.30 4.45
N THR A 112 -12.44 -11.01 3.35
CA THR A 112 -11.00 -11.29 3.20
C THR A 112 -10.16 -10.16 3.83
N SER A 113 -8.84 -10.33 3.94
CA SER A 113 -7.93 -9.24 4.36
C SER A 113 -8.06 -8.03 3.43
N SER A 114 -8.02 -8.26 2.12
CA SER A 114 -8.23 -7.22 1.10
C SER A 114 -9.59 -6.51 1.24
N GLY A 115 -10.65 -7.25 1.60
CA GLY A 115 -11.96 -6.67 1.93
C GLY A 115 -11.93 -5.69 3.12
N ILE A 116 -11.16 -6.02 4.16
CA ILE A 116 -10.99 -5.16 5.35
C ILE A 116 -10.14 -3.94 5.00
N GLU A 117 -9.05 -4.14 4.26
CA GLU A 117 -8.16 -3.09 3.79
C GLU A 117 -8.91 -2.08 2.92
N TYR A 118 -9.72 -2.55 1.96
CA TYR A 118 -10.59 -1.71 1.15
C TYR A 118 -11.53 -0.82 2.00
N LEU A 119 -12.16 -1.37 3.04
CA LEU A 119 -13.03 -0.59 3.93
C LEU A 119 -12.24 0.52 4.63
N SER A 120 -11.04 0.20 5.14
CA SER A 120 -10.19 1.16 5.84
C SER A 120 -9.62 2.23 4.89
N MET A 121 -9.21 1.84 3.68
CA MET A 121 -8.61 2.71 2.68
C MET A 121 -9.60 3.78 2.20
N MET A 122 -10.86 3.39 1.94
CA MET A 122 -11.89 4.34 1.52
C MET A 122 -12.18 5.41 2.57
N GLN A 123 -12.10 5.05 3.86
CA GLN A 123 -12.23 6.00 4.96
C GLN A 123 -11.02 6.95 5.00
N LYS A 124 -9.80 6.42 4.88
CA LYS A 124 -8.56 7.21 4.87
C LYS A 124 -8.51 8.22 3.72
N VAL A 125 -8.96 7.85 2.51
CA VAL A 125 -9.05 8.78 1.36
C VAL A 125 -9.98 9.95 1.66
N VAL A 126 -11.09 9.71 2.35
CA VAL A 126 -12.02 10.77 2.76
C VAL A 126 -11.42 11.66 3.85
N ASP A 127 -10.69 11.07 4.79
CA ASP A 127 -10.03 11.81 5.85
C ASP A 127 -8.90 12.70 5.29
N ALA A 128 -8.12 12.20 4.33
CA ALA A 128 -7.13 12.98 3.58
C ALA A 128 -7.79 14.15 2.83
N GLU A 129 -8.91 13.92 2.12
CA GLU A 129 -9.65 14.99 1.42
C GLU A 129 -10.19 16.06 2.40
N SER A 130 -10.62 15.65 3.59
CA SER A 130 -11.03 16.56 4.66
C SER A 130 -9.85 17.39 5.19
N THR A 131 -8.71 16.75 5.43
CA THR A 131 -7.46 17.41 5.84
C THR A 131 -7.05 18.46 4.80
N VAL A 132 -7.05 18.11 3.51
CA VAL A 132 -6.72 19.06 2.42
C VAL A 132 -7.68 20.25 2.39
N THR A 133 -8.99 20.02 2.48
CA THR A 133 -9.97 21.11 2.41
C THR A 133 -9.84 22.07 3.59
N ALA A 134 -9.63 21.53 4.80
CA ALA A 134 -9.36 22.34 5.99
C ALA A 134 -8.06 23.15 5.81
N ASN A 135 -7.01 22.51 5.29
CA ASN A 135 -5.72 23.13 5.09
C ASN A 135 -5.77 24.27 4.06
N ILE A 136 -6.48 24.09 2.94
CA ILE A 136 -6.68 25.14 1.92
C ILE A 136 -7.33 26.38 2.52
N THR A 137 -8.31 26.19 3.40
CA THR A 137 -8.99 27.32 4.06
C THR A 137 -8.01 28.12 4.92
N ARG A 138 -7.11 27.43 5.64
CA ARG A 138 -6.06 28.05 6.45
C ARG A 138 -4.96 28.70 5.62
N ILE A 139 -4.59 28.11 4.48
CA ILE A 139 -3.65 28.70 3.53
C ILE A 139 -4.19 30.04 3.01
N ASN A 140 -5.46 30.10 2.62
CA ASN A 140 -6.08 31.34 2.16
C ASN A 140 -6.08 32.41 3.27
N GLU A 141 -6.48 32.03 4.49
CA GLU A 141 -6.43 32.93 5.66
C GLU A 141 -5.01 33.46 5.91
N PHE A 142 -4.00 32.60 5.83
CA PHE A 142 -2.60 33.00 5.95
C PHE A 142 -2.18 33.98 4.85
N CYS A 143 -2.50 33.69 3.58
CA CYS A 143 -2.16 34.56 2.45
C CYS A 143 -2.80 35.95 2.60
N ASP A 144 -4.08 36.01 2.98
CA ASP A 144 -4.81 37.25 3.20
C ASP A 144 -4.18 38.08 4.35
N LEU A 145 -3.75 37.42 5.42
CA LEU A 145 -3.08 38.06 6.56
C LEU A 145 -1.68 38.57 6.18
N VAL A 146 -0.88 37.81 5.43
CA VAL A 146 0.43 38.27 4.93
C VAL A 146 0.28 39.51 4.07
N HIS A 147 -0.70 39.54 3.16
CA HIS A 147 -0.99 40.72 2.36
C HIS A 147 -1.45 41.92 3.21
N THR A 148 -2.32 41.68 4.19
CA THR A 148 -2.83 42.73 5.09
C THR A 148 -1.71 43.33 5.94
N LEU A 149 -0.77 42.51 6.42
CA LEU A 149 0.34 42.93 7.27
C LEU A 149 1.43 43.68 6.49
N ASN A 150 1.63 43.36 5.21
CA ASN A 150 2.55 44.08 4.32
C ASN A 150 2.01 45.42 3.81
N ALA A 151 0.70 45.66 3.93
CA ALA A 151 0.13 46.96 3.58
C ALA A 151 0.62 48.07 4.55
N PRO A 152 0.68 49.34 4.11
CA PRO A 152 1.04 50.46 4.98
C PRO A 152 0.12 50.52 6.21
N GLN A 153 0.70 50.38 7.41
CA GLN A 153 -0.05 50.39 8.66
C GLN A 153 -0.29 51.83 9.14
N GLU A 154 -1.52 52.31 9.03
CA GLU A 154 -1.92 53.66 9.46
C GLU A 154 -2.44 53.71 10.91
N ASP A 155 -2.94 52.59 11.46
CA ASP A 155 -3.53 52.52 12.80
C ASP A 155 -2.72 51.61 13.74
N LEU A 156 -1.91 52.23 14.60
CA LEU A 156 -1.17 51.58 15.68
C LEU A 156 -1.84 51.79 17.04
N VAL A 157 -3.01 52.43 17.09
CA VAL A 157 -3.69 52.83 18.33
C VAL A 157 -4.43 51.66 18.95
N THR A 158 -4.76 50.64 18.14
CA THR A 158 -5.50 49.45 18.56
C THR A 158 -4.63 48.18 18.55
N THR A 159 -5.07 47.13 19.25
CA THR A 159 -4.43 45.81 19.30
C THR A 159 -4.59 44.99 18.03
N ARG A 160 -5.23 45.56 17.01
CA ARG A 160 -5.57 44.88 15.76
C ARG A 160 -4.35 44.30 15.04
N LEU A 161 -3.29 45.10 14.85
CA LEU A 161 -2.08 44.65 14.16
C LEU A 161 -1.42 43.47 14.88
N TYR A 162 -1.35 43.51 16.22
CA TYR A 162 -0.87 42.37 17.02
C TYR A 162 -1.76 41.13 16.87
N ASN A 163 -3.08 41.30 16.92
CA ASN A 163 -4.02 40.18 16.78
C ASN A 163 -3.96 39.55 15.38
N ASP A 164 -3.79 40.36 14.32
CA ASP A 164 -3.69 39.89 12.95
C ASP A 164 -2.34 39.18 12.71
N PHE A 165 -1.24 39.67 13.30
CA PHE A 165 0.03 38.94 13.33
C PHE A 165 -0.10 37.58 14.05
N GLN A 166 -0.75 37.56 15.22
CA GLN A 166 -0.94 36.31 15.96
C GLN A 166 -1.78 35.30 15.17
N LYS A 167 -2.86 35.76 14.51
CA LYS A 167 -3.66 34.91 13.62
C LYS A 167 -2.84 34.38 12.46
N MET A 168 -1.95 35.19 11.89
CA MET A 168 -1.08 34.75 10.78
C MET A 168 -0.18 33.60 11.25
N VAL A 169 0.45 33.73 12.41
CA VAL A 169 1.31 32.68 12.97
C VAL A 169 0.50 31.41 13.29
N THR A 170 -0.66 31.55 13.92
CA THR A 170 -1.53 30.39 14.21
C THR A 170 -2.03 29.72 12.94
N ALA A 171 -2.41 30.48 11.90
CA ALA A 171 -2.82 29.94 10.62
C ALA A 171 -1.67 29.16 9.97
N TYR A 172 -0.44 29.68 10.02
CA TYR A 172 0.75 28.97 9.53
C TYR A 172 1.01 27.66 10.30
N GLU A 173 0.95 27.67 11.64
CA GLU A 173 1.13 26.46 12.46
C GLU A 173 0.04 25.40 12.16
N ASP A 174 -1.22 25.83 12.00
CA ASP A 174 -2.33 24.96 11.58
C ASP A 174 -2.08 24.37 10.18
N VAL A 175 -1.54 25.16 9.24
CA VAL A 175 -1.19 24.70 7.89
C VAL A 175 -0.11 23.63 7.95
N MET A 176 0.98 23.89 8.67
CA MET A 176 2.09 22.94 8.82
C MET A 176 1.61 21.62 9.45
N LYS A 177 0.79 21.69 10.50
CA LYS A 177 0.18 20.50 11.10
C LYS A 177 -0.70 19.73 10.13
N GLY A 178 -1.49 20.45 9.33
CA GLY A 178 -2.30 19.86 8.27
C GLY A 178 -1.46 19.21 7.17
N MET A 179 -0.31 19.77 6.83
CA MET A 179 0.62 19.24 5.83
C MET A 179 1.32 17.98 6.33
N HIS A 180 1.83 17.97 7.56
CA HIS A 180 2.42 16.78 8.17
C HIS A 180 1.43 15.62 8.24
N LYS A 181 0.18 15.90 8.64
CA LYS A 181 -0.87 14.88 8.65
C LYS A 181 -1.16 14.38 7.23
N LEU A 182 -1.23 15.28 6.26
CA LEU A 182 -1.46 14.89 4.86
C LEU A 182 -0.32 14.02 4.34
N ASP A 183 0.92 14.33 4.69
CA ASP A 183 2.10 13.54 4.32
C ASP A 183 2.02 12.11 4.87
N GLU A 184 1.73 11.97 6.16
CA GLU A 184 1.50 10.68 6.83
C GLU A 184 0.34 9.90 6.17
N ASP A 185 -0.81 10.55 5.96
CA ASP A 185 -1.98 9.96 5.32
C ASP A 185 -1.65 9.51 3.87
N LEU A 186 -0.86 10.29 3.12
CA LEU A 186 -0.51 10.01 1.73
C LEU A 186 0.55 8.91 1.57
N ASP A 187 1.56 8.86 2.42
CA ASP A 187 2.58 7.80 2.34
C ASP A 187 1.95 6.43 2.65
N GLU A 188 1.07 6.37 3.65
CA GLU A 188 0.31 5.15 3.96
C GLU A 188 -0.64 4.77 2.81
N LEU A 189 -1.35 5.74 2.24
CA LEU A 189 -2.26 5.50 1.12
C LEU A 189 -1.51 5.07 -0.15
N ALA A 190 -0.37 5.71 -0.47
CA ALA A 190 0.42 5.41 -1.65
C ALA A 190 0.97 3.98 -1.60
N ASN A 191 1.46 3.53 -0.43
CA ASN A 191 1.90 2.15 -0.24
C ASN A 191 0.73 1.19 -0.44
N ASN A 192 -0.41 1.39 0.24
CA ASN A 192 -1.54 0.45 0.14
C ASN A 192 -2.19 0.40 -1.26
N LEU A 193 -2.29 1.55 -1.94
CA LEU A 193 -2.84 1.65 -3.28
C LEU A 193 -1.96 1.04 -4.37
N ALA A 194 -0.63 1.06 -4.19
CA ALA A 194 0.31 0.44 -5.11
C ALA A 194 0.17 -1.09 -5.14
N PHE A 195 -0.26 -1.72 -4.04
CA PHE A 195 -0.33 -3.18 -3.93
C PHE A 195 -1.67 -3.81 -4.35
N GLU A 196 -2.81 -3.12 -4.19
CA GLU A 196 -4.14 -3.78 -4.28
C GLU A 196 -5.15 -3.13 -5.26
N HIS A 197 -4.72 -2.82 -6.48
CA HIS A 197 -5.56 -2.40 -7.63
C HIS A 197 -5.79 -0.89 -7.81
N GLY A 198 -5.73 -0.48 -9.09
CA GLY A 198 -5.90 0.88 -9.59
C GLY A 198 -7.33 1.37 -9.43
N SER A 199 -7.66 1.68 -8.19
CA SER A 199 -9.03 1.97 -7.77
C SER A 199 -9.45 3.39 -8.15
N LEU A 200 -10.78 3.58 -8.28
CA LEU A 200 -11.41 4.89 -8.38
C LEU A 200 -11.01 5.85 -7.23
N ALA A 201 -10.58 5.29 -6.09
CA ALA A 201 -10.08 6.06 -4.96
C ALA A 201 -8.69 6.64 -5.20
N ALA A 202 -7.77 5.92 -5.86
CA ALA A 202 -6.51 6.50 -6.31
C ALA A 202 -6.74 7.66 -7.28
N GLN A 203 -7.67 7.49 -8.23
CA GLN A 203 -8.03 8.55 -9.18
C GLN A 203 -8.60 9.79 -8.48
N ARG A 204 -9.48 9.59 -7.48
CA ARG A 204 -10.04 10.70 -6.69
C ARG A 204 -8.97 11.39 -5.86
N LEU A 205 -8.06 10.64 -5.24
CA LEU A 205 -6.95 11.18 -4.47
C LEU A 205 -6.03 12.01 -5.37
N LYS A 206 -5.65 11.48 -6.54
CA LYS A 206 -4.86 12.18 -7.56
C LYS A 206 -5.54 13.47 -8.04
N ALA A 207 -6.84 13.42 -8.36
CA ALA A 207 -7.60 14.60 -8.74
C ALA A 207 -7.62 15.64 -7.61
N MET A 208 -7.81 15.20 -6.36
CA MET A 208 -7.80 16.09 -5.20
C MET A 208 -6.42 16.74 -4.98
N LEU A 209 -5.32 16.00 -5.16
CA LEU A 209 -3.96 16.55 -5.07
C LEU A 209 -3.68 17.56 -6.19
N ASN A 210 -3.97 17.21 -7.44
CA ASN A 210 -3.68 18.04 -8.61
C ASN A 210 -4.57 19.28 -8.69
N ASP A 211 -5.88 19.14 -8.43
CA ASP A 211 -6.84 20.22 -8.66
C ASP A 211 -6.95 21.17 -7.46
N LYS A 212 -6.59 20.71 -6.25
CA LYS A 212 -6.79 21.48 -5.02
C LYS A 212 -5.52 21.68 -4.20
N ALA A 213 -4.87 20.59 -3.79
CA ALA A 213 -3.78 20.67 -2.82
C ALA A 213 -2.54 21.36 -3.41
N ILE A 214 -2.03 20.90 -4.56
CA ILE A 214 -0.84 21.43 -5.23
C ILE A 214 -1.01 22.93 -5.57
N PRO A 215 -2.13 23.39 -6.18
CA PRO A 215 -2.34 24.82 -6.42
C PRO A 215 -2.33 25.66 -5.15
N ALA A 216 -2.95 25.20 -4.07
CA ALA A 216 -2.97 25.92 -2.80
C ALA A 216 -1.57 25.99 -2.17
N PHE A 217 -0.78 24.92 -2.23
CA PHE A 217 0.60 24.94 -1.75
C PHE A 217 1.49 25.85 -2.60
N SER A 218 1.30 25.87 -3.92
CA SER A 218 1.99 26.82 -4.78
C SER A 218 1.65 28.27 -4.42
N GLN A 219 0.38 28.56 -4.13
CA GLN A 219 -0.04 29.89 -3.63
C GLN A 219 0.64 30.24 -2.31
N LEU A 220 0.73 29.30 -1.37
CA LEU A 220 1.44 29.49 -0.11
C LEU A 220 2.92 29.83 -0.35
N LEU A 221 3.64 29.02 -1.13
CA LEU A 221 5.06 29.23 -1.43
C LEU A 221 5.33 30.59 -2.08
N ASN A 222 4.40 31.09 -2.89
CA ASN A 222 4.49 32.42 -3.50
C ASN A 222 4.44 33.58 -2.49
N GLN A 223 4.03 33.35 -1.24
CA GLN A 223 4.05 34.35 -0.17
C GLN A 223 5.43 34.53 0.48
N GLY A 224 6.40 33.65 0.18
CA GLY A 224 7.75 33.69 0.76
C GLY A 224 8.44 35.06 0.66
N PRO A 225 8.44 35.76 -0.49
CA PRO A 225 9.03 37.10 -0.61
C PRO A 225 8.38 38.13 0.32
N LEU A 226 7.05 38.10 0.47
CA LEU A 226 6.31 39.02 1.33
C LEU A 226 6.55 38.75 2.82
N VAL A 227 6.76 37.49 3.20
CA VAL A 227 7.20 37.14 4.55
C VAL A 227 8.62 37.66 4.83
N ARG A 228 9.53 37.53 3.85
CA ARG A 228 10.90 38.04 3.97
C ARG A 228 10.89 39.56 4.12
N GLU A 229 10.04 40.26 3.36
CA GLU A 229 9.88 41.72 3.48
C GLU A 229 9.44 42.15 4.89
N LEU A 230 8.50 41.42 5.52
CA LEU A 230 8.13 41.64 6.92
C LEU A 230 9.28 41.37 7.90
N THR A 231 10.12 40.38 7.60
CA THR A 231 11.26 39.97 8.43
C THR A 231 12.42 40.96 8.36
N ASP A 232 12.70 41.46 7.16
CA ASP A 232 13.75 42.43 6.88
C ASP A 232 13.37 43.86 7.33
N SER A 233 12.07 44.10 7.54
CA SER A 233 11.57 45.37 8.07
C SER A 233 12.00 45.59 9.52
N GLU A 234 12.96 46.49 9.73
CA GLU A 234 13.42 46.91 11.07
C GLU A 234 12.29 47.48 11.95
N ARG A 235 11.24 48.02 11.32
CA ARG A 235 10.14 48.72 12.00
C ARG A 235 8.95 47.82 12.32
N PHE A 236 8.71 46.77 11.56
CA PHE A 236 7.49 45.97 11.70
C PHE A 236 7.38 45.32 13.09
N SER A 237 8.45 44.68 13.57
CA SER A 237 8.49 44.10 14.93
C SER A 237 8.20 45.12 16.03
N SER A 238 8.68 46.36 15.83
CA SER A 238 8.47 47.47 16.76
C SER A 238 7.04 48.00 16.72
N GLN A 239 6.41 48.02 15.53
CA GLN A 239 5.02 48.42 15.31
C GLN A 239 4.03 47.40 15.91
N VAL A 240 4.27 46.10 15.71
CA VAL A 240 3.45 45.03 16.29
C VAL A 240 3.52 45.07 17.83
N ALA A 241 4.72 45.25 18.39
CA ALA A 241 4.90 45.38 19.84
C ALA A 241 4.23 46.63 20.41
N HIS A 242 4.16 47.73 19.64
CA HIS A 242 3.45 48.94 20.04
C HIS A 242 1.93 48.74 19.99
N SER A 243 1.41 48.12 18.92
CA SER A 243 -0.01 47.81 18.76
C SER A 243 -0.55 46.93 19.90
N GLN A 244 0.25 45.98 20.41
CA GLN A 244 -0.16 45.15 21.54
C GLN A 244 -0.54 45.98 22.79
N GLN A 245 0.07 47.16 22.95
CA GLN A 245 -0.19 48.09 24.07
C GLN A 245 -1.22 49.17 23.70
N GLY A 246 -2.02 48.92 22.66
CA GLY A 246 -3.06 49.82 22.19
C GLY A 246 -4.13 50.11 23.25
N SER A 247 -4.98 51.08 22.94
CA SER A 247 -6.04 51.58 23.83
C SER A 247 -7.07 50.54 24.27
N ASP A 248 -7.17 49.44 23.55
CA ASP A 248 -8.07 48.30 23.75
C ASP A 248 -7.39 47.10 24.43
N ASP A 249 -6.12 47.21 24.85
CA ASP A 249 -5.46 46.18 25.66
C ASP A 249 -6.08 46.09 27.06
N LEU A 250 -6.58 44.91 27.42
CA LEU A 250 -7.22 44.62 28.71
C LEU A 250 -6.21 44.37 29.84
N ASN A 251 -4.92 44.63 29.62
CA ASN A 251 -3.89 44.39 30.61
C ASN A 251 -3.91 45.41 31.77
N THR A 252 -3.73 44.89 33.00
CA THR A 252 -3.71 45.69 34.23
C THR A 252 -2.59 46.71 34.26
N ALA A 253 -1.42 46.42 33.69
CA ALA A 253 -0.28 47.35 33.61
C ALA A 253 -0.59 48.58 32.75
N ASN A 254 -1.35 48.39 31.66
CA ASN A 254 -1.82 49.49 30.81
C ASN A 254 -2.87 50.34 31.55
N ALA A 255 -3.77 49.69 32.31
CA ALA A 255 -4.80 50.36 33.09
C ALA A 255 -4.27 51.19 34.28
N ILE A 256 -3.17 50.75 34.91
CA ILE A 256 -2.54 51.45 36.05
C ILE A 256 -1.37 52.36 35.65
N GLY A 257 -0.97 52.34 34.37
CA GLY A 257 0.14 53.14 33.84
C GLY A 257 1.52 52.71 34.35
N ASP A 258 1.75 51.41 34.58
CA ASP A 258 3.06 50.89 35.00
C ASP A 258 4.04 50.87 33.82
N SER A 259 4.84 51.93 33.71
CA SER A 259 5.81 52.13 32.63
C SER A 259 6.92 51.08 32.60
N ASN A 260 7.27 50.47 33.75
CA ASN A 260 8.32 49.46 33.80
C ASN A 260 7.82 48.12 33.23
N GLU A 261 6.62 47.69 33.63
CA GLU A 261 6.04 46.45 33.11
C GLU A 261 5.70 46.56 31.62
N LEU A 262 5.21 47.72 31.17
CA LEU A 262 4.96 48.00 29.75
C LEU A 262 6.25 47.95 28.91
N ALA A 263 7.37 48.49 29.41
CA ALA A 263 8.65 48.42 28.71
C ALA A 263 9.17 46.97 28.57
N ILE A 264 9.03 46.15 29.62
CA ILE A 264 9.42 44.74 29.59
C ILE A 264 8.54 43.96 28.60
N ARG A 265 7.21 44.18 28.62
CA ARG A 265 6.28 43.56 27.68
C ARG A 265 6.62 43.93 26.24
N TYR A 266 6.89 45.21 25.98
CA TYR A 266 7.27 45.69 24.65
C TYR A 266 8.50 44.94 24.11
N GLN A 267 9.57 44.84 24.90
CA GLN A 267 10.78 44.13 24.50
C GLN A 267 10.52 42.64 24.27
N ARG A 268 9.76 41.99 25.16
CA ARG A 268 9.41 40.57 25.03
C ARG A 268 8.64 40.31 23.73
N THR A 269 7.65 41.14 23.43
CA THR A 269 6.81 41.00 22.23
C THR A 269 7.61 41.29 20.97
N ARG A 270 8.45 42.32 20.98
CA ARG A 270 9.35 42.61 19.84
C ARG A 270 10.26 41.42 19.54
N ASN A 271 10.89 40.85 20.57
CA ASN A 271 11.77 39.67 20.42
C ASN A 271 10.98 38.45 19.92
N TYR A 272 9.77 38.23 20.46
CA TYR A 272 8.88 37.17 20.00
C TYR A 272 8.52 37.31 18.52
N VAL A 273 8.13 38.52 18.08
CA VAL A 273 7.77 38.79 16.67
C VAL A 273 8.97 38.55 15.76
N GLN A 274 10.16 39.04 16.12
CA GLN A 274 11.40 38.81 15.34
C GLN A 274 11.75 37.33 15.25
N GLN A 275 11.67 36.59 16.36
CA GLN A 275 11.96 35.16 16.37
C GLN A 275 10.95 34.38 15.51
N ARG A 276 9.66 34.70 15.59
CA ARG A 276 8.64 34.02 14.79
C ARG A 276 8.74 34.34 13.30
N LEU A 277 9.00 35.60 12.94
CA LEU A 277 9.21 35.98 11.54
C LEU A 277 10.46 35.32 10.95
N SER A 278 11.57 35.27 11.69
CA SER A 278 12.78 34.59 11.21
C SER A 278 12.57 33.09 11.04
N GLN A 279 11.89 32.42 11.98
CA GLN A 279 11.50 31.00 11.82
C GLN A 279 10.61 30.78 10.61
N LEU A 280 9.63 31.65 10.41
CA LEU A 280 8.70 31.57 9.29
C LEU A 280 9.44 31.83 7.97
N ALA A 281 10.30 32.85 7.89
CA ALA A 281 11.11 33.12 6.70
C ALA A 281 12.06 31.97 6.33
N LEU A 282 12.62 31.27 7.33
CA LEU A 282 13.47 30.10 7.12
C LEU A 282 12.70 28.92 6.50
N SER A 283 11.43 28.70 6.85
CA SER A 283 10.65 27.60 6.27
C SER A 283 10.28 27.83 4.79
N PHE A 284 10.26 29.10 4.36
CA PHE A 284 10.10 29.51 2.97
C PHE A 284 11.45 29.60 2.21
N ASP A 285 12.57 29.20 2.81
CA ASP A 285 13.85 29.15 2.10
C ASP A 285 14.12 27.78 1.48
N ALA A 286 14.45 27.78 0.19
CA ALA A 286 14.70 26.58 -0.60
C ALA A 286 16.17 26.14 -0.53
N SER A 287 17.02 26.84 0.23
CA SER A 287 18.44 26.50 0.35
C SER A 287 18.61 25.18 1.11
N THR A 288 19.57 24.36 0.67
CA THR A 288 19.93 23.10 1.34
C THR A 288 20.28 23.30 2.81
N SER A 289 20.93 24.40 3.15
CA SER A 289 21.21 24.76 4.55
C SER A 289 19.95 25.05 5.38
N ALA A 290 18.93 25.69 4.81
CA ALA A 290 17.68 25.97 5.51
C ALA A 290 16.85 24.69 5.70
N ILE A 291 16.87 23.81 4.69
CA ILE A 291 16.24 22.49 4.70
C ILE A 291 16.87 21.58 5.76
N ASP A 292 18.20 21.50 5.83
CA ASP A 292 18.90 20.66 6.82
C ASP A 292 18.74 21.19 8.25
N SER A 293 18.51 22.50 8.40
CA SER A 293 18.35 23.16 9.71
C SER A 293 16.91 23.21 10.22
N SER A 294 15.92 23.01 9.34
CA SER A 294 14.50 23.03 9.71
C SER A 294 13.79 21.77 9.20
N LEU A 295 13.44 20.90 10.15
CA LEU A 295 12.57 19.73 9.93
C LEU A 295 11.19 20.12 9.36
N ASP A 296 10.80 21.39 9.52
CA ASP A 296 9.55 22.00 9.09
C ASP A 296 9.69 22.81 7.78
N SER A 297 10.58 22.42 6.87
CA SER A 297 10.67 23.05 5.56
C SER A 297 9.42 22.77 4.72
N LEU A 298 8.72 23.83 4.31
CA LEU A 298 7.57 23.73 3.41
C LEU A 298 7.94 23.06 2.08
N TYR A 299 9.18 23.23 1.63
CA TYR A 299 9.68 22.64 0.39
C TYR A 299 9.84 21.13 0.50
N LEU A 300 10.31 20.60 1.64
CA LEU A 300 10.41 19.15 1.85
C LEU A 300 9.02 18.51 1.82
N LEU A 301 8.07 19.05 2.59
CA LEU A 301 6.71 18.53 2.63
C LEU A 301 6.04 18.59 1.25
N PHE A 302 6.24 19.68 0.52
CA PHE A 302 5.74 19.80 -0.84
C PHE A 302 6.37 18.75 -1.77
N GLN A 303 7.68 18.49 -1.67
CA GLN A 303 8.35 17.45 -2.45
C GLN A 303 7.84 16.06 -2.11
N THR A 304 7.60 15.73 -0.83
CA THR A 304 7.07 14.42 -0.44
C THR A 304 5.65 14.22 -1.00
N ILE A 305 4.79 15.24 -0.92
CA ILE A 305 3.45 15.20 -1.51
C ILE A 305 3.51 15.02 -3.03
N MET A 306 4.43 15.70 -3.72
CA MET A 306 4.62 15.48 -5.15
C MET A 306 5.13 14.07 -5.45
N GLY A 307 6.07 13.55 -4.66
CA GLY A 307 6.57 12.18 -4.79
C GLY A 307 5.47 11.13 -4.61
N ALA A 308 4.57 11.33 -3.64
CA ALA A 308 3.39 10.49 -3.47
C ALA A 308 2.46 10.56 -4.68
N ASN A 309 2.21 11.76 -5.23
CA ASN A 309 1.40 11.95 -6.44
C ASN A 309 2.02 11.28 -7.68
N ASP A 310 3.35 11.33 -7.82
CA ASP A 310 4.08 10.69 -8.91
C ASP A 310 4.00 9.16 -8.80
N ARG A 311 4.21 8.60 -7.59
CA ARG A 311 4.03 7.16 -7.33
C ARG A 311 2.62 6.70 -7.68
N LEU A 312 1.60 7.42 -7.20
CA LEU A 312 0.20 7.14 -7.51
C LEU A 312 -0.08 7.22 -9.03
N SER A 313 0.58 8.13 -9.74
CA SER A 313 0.46 8.26 -11.18
C SER A 313 1.11 7.11 -11.94
N GLN A 314 2.32 6.72 -11.54
CA GLN A 314 3.04 5.59 -12.14
C GLN A 314 2.28 4.29 -11.94
N GLU A 315 1.73 4.05 -10.74
CA GLU A 315 0.93 2.85 -10.46
C GLU A 315 -0.39 2.85 -11.25
N TYR A 316 -1.05 3.99 -11.34
CA TYR A 316 -2.25 4.11 -12.16
C TYR A 316 -1.96 3.79 -13.63
N ASP A 317 -0.89 4.37 -14.19
CA ASP A 317 -0.49 4.14 -15.58
C ASP A 317 -0.04 2.68 -15.79
N ALA A 318 0.67 2.09 -14.83
CA ALA A 318 1.06 0.68 -14.85
C ALA A 318 -0.17 -0.24 -14.89
N ILE A 319 -1.18 0.02 -14.06
CA ILE A 319 -2.41 -0.77 -14.00
C ILE A 319 -3.24 -0.58 -15.27
N GLN A 320 -3.31 0.64 -15.80
CA GLN A 320 -4.00 0.91 -17.06
C GLN A 320 -3.27 0.25 -18.25
N SER A 321 -1.94 0.14 -18.19
CA SER A 321 -1.15 -0.57 -19.20
C SER A 321 -1.28 -2.10 -19.11
N GLN A 322 -1.50 -2.65 -17.91
CA GLN A 322 -1.73 -4.08 -17.68
C GLN A 322 -3.18 -4.51 -17.92
N THR A 323 -4.14 -3.58 -17.86
CA THR A 323 -5.52 -3.84 -18.28
C THR A 323 -5.58 -3.87 -19.80
N VAL A 324 -5.27 -5.04 -20.34
CA VAL A 324 -5.43 -5.38 -21.75
C VAL A 324 -6.82 -4.92 -22.21
N ASP A 325 -6.87 -3.96 -23.15
CA ASP A 325 -8.12 -3.50 -23.75
C ASP A 325 -8.75 -4.65 -24.52
N ILE A 326 -9.70 -5.34 -23.86
CA ILE A 326 -10.41 -6.48 -24.41
C ILE A 326 -11.09 -6.08 -25.73
N GLN A 327 -11.55 -4.84 -25.90
CA GLN A 327 -12.16 -4.38 -27.16
C GLN A 327 -11.11 -4.21 -28.26
N GLN A 328 -9.92 -3.73 -27.94
CA GLN A 328 -8.82 -3.63 -28.89
C GLN A 328 -8.26 -5.01 -29.26
N LEU A 329 -8.11 -5.92 -28.29
CA LEU A 329 -7.77 -7.32 -28.56
C LEU A 329 -8.84 -8.01 -29.40
N THR A 330 -10.12 -7.81 -29.09
CA THR A 330 -11.23 -8.39 -29.86
C THR A 330 -11.21 -7.82 -31.28
N LYS A 331 -10.96 -6.51 -31.47
CA LYS A 331 -10.78 -5.91 -32.79
C LYS A 331 -9.55 -6.45 -33.53
N GLN A 332 -8.44 -6.70 -32.84
CA GLN A 332 -7.24 -7.30 -33.44
C GLN A 332 -7.49 -8.76 -33.85
N ILE A 333 -8.17 -9.53 -33.00
CA ILE A 333 -8.61 -10.90 -33.30
C ILE A 333 -9.59 -10.89 -34.48
N ASP A 334 -10.57 -9.99 -34.50
CA ASP A 334 -11.53 -9.81 -35.59
C ASP A 334 -10.89 -9.29 -36.88
N ALA A 335 -9.77 -8.58 -36.81
CA ALA A 335 -8.98 -8.16 -37.97
C ALA A 335 -8.06 -9.27 -38.51
N LEU A 336 -7.63 -10.18 -37.63
CA LEU A 336 -6.82 -11.35 -37.96
C LEU A 336 -7.68 -12.52 -38.49
N LEU A 337 -8.91 -12.66 -38.02
CA LEU A 337 -9.86 -13.71 -38.43
C LEU A 337 -10.11 -13.74 -39.95
N PRO A 338 -10.25 -12.63 -40.69
CA PRO A 338 -10.36 -12.64 -42.16
C PRO A 338 -9.10 -13.10 -42.89
N HIS A 339 -7.94 -13.03 -42.24
CA HIS A 339 -6.62 -13.35 -42.80
C HIS A 339 -6.09 -14.71 -42.35
N TYR A 340 -6.88 -15.51 -41.62
CA TYR A 340 -6.44 -16.81 -41.08
C TYR A 340 -5.96 -17.77 -42.17
N GLN A 341 -6.52 -17.70 -43.38
CA GLN A 341 -6.11 -18.54 -44.51
C GLN A 341 -4.79 -18.09 -45.16
N LYS A 342 -4.33 -16.87 -44.89
CA LYS A 342 -3.05 -16.32 -45.39
C LYS A 342 -1.93 -16.35 -44.36
N LEU A 343 -2.22 -16.72 -43.11
CA LEU A 343 -1.23 -16.98 -42.08
C LEU A 343 -0.50 -18.27 -42.41
N VAL A 344 0.59 -18.16 -43.18
CA VAL A 344 1.56 -19.23 -43.34
C VAL A 344 2.38 -19.26 -42.05
N LEU A 345 2.08 -20.22 -41.19
CA LEU A 345 2.92 -20.55 -40.06
C LEU A 345 4.19 -21.19 -40.62
N ASP A 346 5.30 -20.45 -40.68
CA ASP A 346 6.60 -20.93 -41.19
C ASP A 346 7.19 -22.10 -40.36
N ARG A 347 6.57 -22.43 -39.22
CA ARG A 347 6.86 -23.64 -38.46
C ARG A 347 5.56 -24.39 -38.18
N PRO A 348 5.51 -25.71 -38.46
CA PRO A 348 4.38 -26.52 -38.04
C PRO A 348 4.28 -26.45 -36.52
N ILE A 349 3.11 -26.06 -36.02
CA ILE A 349 2.81 -26.16 -34.59
C ILE A 349 3.00 -27.64 -34.23
N PRO A 350 3.90 -27.98 -33.28
CA PRO A 350 4.10 -29.36 -32.89
C PRO A 350 2.76 -29.92 -32.41
N ARG A 351 2.35 -31.06 -32.97
CA ARG A 351 1.04 -31.70 -32.73
C ARG A 351 0.82 -32.12 -31.27
N HIS A 352 1.83 -31.99 -30.42
CA HIS A 352 1.90 -32.49 -29.05
C HIS A 352 3.00 -31.69 -28.33
N LEU A 353 2.76 -31.35 -27.07
CA LEU A 353 3.77 -30.72 -26.22
C LEU A 353 4.84 -31.76 -25.87
N ALA A 354 6.04 -31.32 -25.49
CA ALA A 354 7.15 -32.22 -25.14
C ALA A 354 6.81 -33.20 -23.99
N GLN A 355 5.76 -32.93 -23.22
CA GLN A 355 5.28 -33.74 -22.09
C GLN A 355 4.12 -34.71 -22.45
N ASP A 356 3.58 -34.68 -23.67
CA ASP A 356 2.53 -35.62 -24.11
C ASP A 356 3.09 -36.99 -24.55
N ARG A 357 4.41 -37.22 -24.41
CA ARG A 357 5.12 -38.40 -24.93
C ARG A 357 5.59 -39.40 -23.86
N GLU A 358 4.97 -39.43 -22.69
CA GLU A 358 5.39 -40.42 -21.66
C GLU A 358 4.73 -41.80 -21.82
N LEU A 359 3.86 -42.01 -22.81
CA LEU A 359 3.25 -43.32 -23.10
C LEU A 359 3.22 -43.63 -24.61
N ASP A 360 4.40 -43.80 -25.22
CA ASP A 360 4.51 -44.40 -26.56
C ASP A 360 4.89 -45.88 -26.42
N ASP A 361 3.89 -46.76 -26.38
CA ASP A 361 4.07 -48.19 -26.61
C ASP A 361 4.28 -48.41 -28.11
N GLN A 362 5.53 -48.65 -28.52
CA GLN A 362 5.96 -48.70 -29.93
C GLN A 362 5.39 -49.89 -30.73
N ALA A 363 4.55 -50.72 -30.15
CA ALA A 363 3.92 -51.86 -30.81
C ALA A 363 2.51 -51.59 -31.38
N ASP A 364 1.86 -50.45 -31.05
CA ASP A 364 0.41 -50.30 -31.25
C ASP A 364 -0.03 -49.61 -32.56
N PHE A 365 0.89 -49.28 -33.48
CA PHE A 365 0.54 -48.50 -34.69
C PHE A 365 0.92 -49.09 -36.04
N LEU A 366 1.21 -50.37 -36.14
CA LEU A 366 1.48 -51.01 -37.43
C LEU A 366 0.59 -52.24 -37.63
N GLU A 367 -0.68 -52.02 -38.02
CA GLU A 367 -1.40 -52.79 -39.05
C GLU A 367 -2.85 -52.29 -39.23
N ALA A 368 -3.10 -51.47 -40.26
CA ALA A 368 -4.41 -50.93 -40.60
C ALA A 368 -5.37 -51.95 -41.27
N THR A 369 -5.03 -53.24 -41.27
CA THR A 369 -5.76 -54.30 -41.99
C THR A 369 -6.53 -55.29 -41.09
N THR A 370 -6.48 -55.13 -39.76
CA THR A 370 -7.13 -56.05 -38.80
C THR A 370 -8.31 -55.46 -38.02
N MET A 371 -8.72 -54.22 -38.30
CA MET A 371 -9.87 -53.61 -37.60
C MET A 371 -11.20 -54.22 -38.06
N GLY A 372 -11.65 -55.25 -37.35
CA GLY A 372 -13.02 -55.76 -37.41
C GLY A 372 -14.05 -54.74 -36.90
N PRO A 373 -15.36 -54.94 -37.16
CA PRO A 373 -16.38 -53.94 -36.85
C PRO A 373 -16.47 -53.65 -35.34
N VAL A 374 -16.37 -52.37 -35.00
CA VAL A 374 -16.45 -51.85 -33.63
C VAL A 374 -17.87 -52.07 -33.07
N LYS A 375 -17.99 -52.95 -32.07
CA LYS A 375 -19.20 -53.07 -31.25
C LYS A 375 -19.07 -52.13 -30.06
N TYR A 376 -19.93 -51.11 -30.00
CA TYR A 376 -20.03 -50.23 -28.84
C TYR A 376 -20.65 -51.00 -27.66
N ALA A 377 -19.83 -51.40 -26.69
CA ALA A 377 -20.31 -51.77 -25.36
C ALA A 377 -20.23 -50.54 -24.46
N ALA A 378 -21.38 -50.11 -23.93
CA ALA A 378 -21.43 -49.02 -22.96
C ALA A 378 -20.78 -49.48 -21.65
N ASN A 379 -19.53 -49.07 -21.40
CA ASN A 379 -18.88 -49.30 -20.12
C ASN A 379 -19.55 -48.41 -19.07
N ARG A 380 -20.23 -49.04 -18.10
CA ARG A 380 -20.62 -48.35 -16.87
C ARG A 380 -19.34 -47.90 -16.18
N LEU A 381 -19.15 -46.58 -16.10
CA LEU A 381 -18.17 -45.95 -15.22
C LEU A 381 -18.36 -46.50 -13.80
N GLN A 382 -17.50 -47.43 -13.39
CA GLN A 382 -17.36 -47.77 -11.98
C GLN A 382 -16.70 -46.57 -11.32
N ARG A 383 -17.47 -45.91 -10.46
CA ARG A 383 -16.97 -44.86 -9.59
C ARG A 383 -15.99 -45.50 -8.62
N VAL A 384 -14.70 -45.27 -8.83
CA VAL A 384 -13.66 -45.66 -7.87
C VAL A 384 -13.91 -44.87 -6.59
N VAL A 385 -14.19 -45.58 -5.50
CA VAL A 385 -14.28 -44.99 -4.17
C VAL A 385 -12.87 -45.00 -3.60
N LEU A 386 -12.22 -43.84 -3.58
CA LEU A 386 -10.91 -43.66 -2.97
C LEU A 386 -11.05 -43.93 -1.46
N THR A 387 -10.21 -44.82 -0.96
CA THR A 387 -10.16 -45.20 0.46
C THR A 387 -8.99 -44.48 1.16
N GLU A 388 -8.94 -44.56 2.49
CA GLU A 388 -7.85 -43.96 3.29
C GLU A 388 -6.45 -44.45 2.88
N ALA A 389 -6.36 -45.63 2.26
CA ALA A 389 -5.13 -46.20 1.72
C ALA A 389 -4.66 -45.58 0.39
N ASP A 390 -5.52 -44.80 -0.27
CA ASP A 390 -5.20 -44.11 -1.53
C ASP A 390 -4.74 -42.65 -1.30
N ASN A 391 -4.65 -42.21 -0.04
CA ASN A 391 -4.01 -40.93 0.28
C ASN A 391 -2.50 -41.05 0.01
N PRO A 392 -1.87 -40.08 -0.67
CA PRO A 392 -0.42 -40.04 -0.76
C PRO A 392 0.16 -39.97 0.66
N ASP A 393 1.29 -40.61 0.89
CA ASP A 393 2.03 -40.49 2.16
C ASP A 393 2.21 -39.00 2.44
N ILE A 394 1.57 -38.52 3.51
CA ILE A 394 1.73 -37.15 3.98
C ILE A 394 3.23 -37.02 4.25
N ALA A 395 3.89 -36.09 3.56
CA ALA A 395 5.27 -35.75 3.85
C ALA A 395 5.35 -35.54 5.36
N VAL A 396 6.11 -36.40 6.04
CA VAL A 396 6.36 -36.26 7.46
C VAL A 396 6.92 -34.85 7.61
N GLU A 397 6.19 -33.96 8.26
CA GLU A 397 6.82 -32.75 8.81
C GLU A 397 7.93 -33.30 9.69
N GLU A 398 9.17 -33.20 9.23
CA GLU A 398 10.33 -33.39 10.08
C GLU A 398 10.20 -32.34 11.17
N VAL A 399 9.56 -32.73 12.27
CA VAL A 399 9.72 -32.09 13.56
C VAL A 399 11.17 -32.38 13.94
N ASN A 400 12.08 -31.57 13.37
CA ASN A 400 13.48 -31.56 13.73
C ASN A 400 13.57 -30.93 15.13
N ASP A 401 13.36 -31.79 16.15
CA ASP A 401 13.55 -31.48 17.57
C ASP A 401 15.01 -31.07 17.90
N ASP A 402 15.91 -31.08 16.91
CA ASP A 402 17.32 -30.67 17.00
C ASP A 402 17.67 -29.56 15.97
N THR A 403 16.79 -28.58 15.79
CA THR A 403 16.99 -27.43 14.88
C THR A 403 18.32 -26.71 15.11
N ASP A 404 18.78 -26.60 16.36
CA ASP A 404 20.06 -25.99 16.70
C ASP A 404 21.26 -26.84 16.24
N ALA A 405 21.20 -28.17 16.37
CA ALA A 405 22.29 -29.05 15.93
C ALA A 405 22.40 -29.11 14.40
N VAL A 406 21.27 -29.07 13.69
CA VAL A 406 21.24 -29.00 12.22
C VAL A 406 21.82 -27.67 11.73
N MET A 407 21.49 -26.56 12.41
CA MET A 407 22.03 -25.24 12.09
C MET A 407 23.53 -25.14 12.39
N GLU A 408 24.00 -25.70 13.51
CA GLU A 408 25.43 -25.75 13.85
C GLU A 408 26.23 -26.60 12.86
N ALA A 409 25.70 -27.75 12.45
CA ALA A 409 26.33 -28.62 11.45
C ALA A 409 26.41 -27.94 10.07
N ALA A 410 25.34 -27.25 9.65
CA ALA A 410 25.31 -26.50 8.40
C ALA A 410 26.30 -25.31 8.42
N LEU A 411 26.41 -24.60 9.55
CA LEU A 411 27.36 -23.51 9.72
C LEU A 411 28.80 -24.01 9.72
N ALA A 412 29.08 -25.15 10.33
CA ALA A 412 30.40 -25.78 10.31
C ALA A 412 30.81 -26.19 8.89
N GLU A 413 29.89 -26.83 8.15
CA GLU A 413 30.12 -27.19 6.75
C GLU A 413 30.33 -25.97 5.85
N PHE A 414 29.51 -24.92 6.02
CA PHE A 414 29.67 -23.65 5.30
C PHE A 414 31.05 -23.02 5.57
N LYS A 415 31.49 -22.98 6.84
CA LYS A 415 32.83 -22.48 7.19
C LYS A 415 33.94 -23.31 6.54
N GLN A 416 33.78 -24.62 6.50
CA GLN A 416 34.80 -25.51 5.94
C GLN A 416 34.93 -25.38 4.42
N LEU A 417 33.82 -25.23 3.70
CA LEU A 417 33.79 -25.23 2.24
C LEU A 417 33.96 -23.85 1.62
N VAL A 418 33.46 -22.79 2.29
CA VAL A 418 33.34 -21.45 1.69
C VAL A 418 34.29 -20.43 2.32
N MET A 419 34.57 -20.53 3.63
CA MET A 419 35.34 -19.50 4.34
C MET A 419 36.84 -19.74 4.22
N ARG A 420 37.61 -18.73 3.77
CA ARG A 420 39.07 -18.77 3.78
C ARG A 420 39.65 -18.23 5.09
N ASP A 421 38.98 -17.25 5.68
CA ASP A 421 39.31 -16.70 6.99
C ASP A 421 38.02 -16.35 7.76
N ALA A 422 38.13 -15.72 8.93
CA ALA A 422 36.98 -15.44 9.80
C ALA A 422 35.96 -14.47 9.18
N THR A 423 36.38 -13.61 8.24
CA THR A 423 35.55 -12.53 7.68
C THR A 423 35.45 -12.58 6.16
N HIS A 424 36.07 -13.55 5.49
CA HIS A 424 36.10 -13.62 4.05
C HIS A 424 35.90 -15.05 3.53
N GLY A 425 34.94 -15.18 2.61
CA GLY A 425 34.60 -16.42 1.93
C GLY A 425 34.73 -16.30 0.42
N VAL A 426 35.13 -17.38 -0.24
CA VAL A 426 35.38 -17.43 -1.69
C VAL A 426 34.75 -18.68 -2.29
N ILE A 427 33.89 -18.48 -3.30
CA ILE A 427 33.29 -19.56 -4.09
C ILE A 427 33.82 -19.45 -5.53
N ASP A 428 34.86 -20.22 -5.84
CA ASP A 428 35.57 -20.21 -7.13
C ASP A 428 35.67 -21.58 -7.83
N HIS A 429 35.16 -22.64 -7.21
CA HIS A 429 35.18 -24.02 -7.70
C HIS A 429 33.86 -24.76 -7.38
N ALA A 430 33.67 -25.94 -7.99
CA ALA A 430 32.51 -26.79 -7.72
C ALA A 430 32.50 -27.27 -6.27
N LEU A 431 31.33 -27.19 -5.61
CA LEU A 431 31.15 -27.54 -4.20
C LEU A 431 30.10 -28.64 -4.05
N ASP A 432 30.42 -29.65 -3.25
CA ASP A 432 29.52 -30.73 -2.87
C ASP A 432 29.15 -30.55 -1.38
N PHE A 433 27.86 -30.32 -1.11
CA PHE A 433 27.29 -30.12 0.23
C PHE A 433 26.58 -31.38 0.72
N HIS A 434 26.57 -31.58 2.03
CA HIS A 434 25.75 -32.58 2.72
C HIS A 434 24.52 -31.95 3.35
N SER A 435 24.61 -30.67 3.77
CA SER A 435 23.50 -29.90 4.30
C SER A 435 22.82 -29.06 3.22
N GLN A 436 21.49 -29.22 3.11
CA GLN A 436 20.67 -28.39 2.24
C GLN A 436 20.75 -26.90 2.62
N LEU A 437 20.79 -26.61 3.93
CA LEU A 437 20.81 -25.24 4.44
C LEU A 437 22.10 -24.51 4.06
N ALA A 438 23.25 -25.20 4.09
CA ALA A 438 24.53 -24.63 3.66
C ALA A 438 24.55 -24.31 2.15
N ARG A 439 23.99 -25.19 1.31
CA ARG A 439 23.85 -24.96 -0.14
C ARG A 439 22.96 -23.76 -0.43
N ASP A 440 21.78 -23.70 0.21
CA ASP A 440 20.77 -22.69 -0.06
C ASP A 440 21.25 -21.30 0.39
N GLU A 441 22.02 -21.21 1.48
CA GLU A 441 22.67 -19.96 1.88
C GLU A 441 23.72 -19.49 0.86
N VAL A 442 24.51 -20.39 0.24
CA VAL A 442 25.43 -20.00 -0.86
C VAL A 442 24.68 -19.46 -2.07
N VAL A 443 23.55 -20.07 -2.44
CA VAL A 443 22.69 -19.59 -3.53
C VAL A 443 22.09 -18.22 -3.19
N ARG A 444 21.61 -18.05 -1.96
CA ARG A 444 21.10 -16.76 -1.47
C ARG A 444 22.18 -15.68 -1.52
N LEU A 445 23.41 -16.02 -1.14
CA LEU A 445 24.53 -15.09 -1.17
C LEU A 445 24.94 -14.70 -2.59
N TYR A 446 24.75 -15.57 -3.57
CA TYR A 446 24.98 -15.22 -4.96
C TYR A 446 24.04 -14.09 -5.42
N SER A 447 22.78 -14.07 -4.95
CA SER A 447 21.86 -12.98 -5.30
C SER A 447 22.33 -11.61 -4.79
N ALA A 448 23.10 -11.56 -3.70
CA ALA A 448 23.68 -10.32 -3.18
C ALA A 448 24.72 -9.69 -4.13
N THR A 449 25.24 -10.42 -5.12
CA THR A 449 26.13 -9.84 -6.14
C THR A 449 25.46 -8.77 -7.02
N GLY A 450 24.12 -8.74 -7.07
CA GLY A 450 23.35 -7.78 -7.86
C GLY A 450 22.91 -6.51 -7.12
N TYR A 451 23.32 -6.34 -5.85
CA TYR A 451 22.86 -5.24 -4.99
C TYR A 451 24.04 -4.45 -4.41
N ASP A 452 23.80 -3.15 -4.17
CA ASP A 452 24.77 -2.23 -3.54
C ASP A 452 24.50 -2.01 -2.04
N HIS A 453 23.40 -2.57 -1.52
CA HIS A 453 23.00 -2.53 -0.11
C HIS A 453 22.77 -3.96 0.42
N TYR A 454 23.40 -4.31 1.55
CA TYR A 454 23.45 -5.69 2.04
C TYR A 454 22.68 -5.95 3.34
N ASP A 455 21.90 -4.98 3.83
CA ASP A 455 21.19 -5.05 5.12
C ASP A 455 20.19 -6.21 5.21
N SER A 456 19.68 -6.69 4.08
CA SER A 456 18.75 -7.83 3.98
C SER A 456 19.44 -9.20 3.90
N PHE A 457 20.78 -9.23 3.87
CA PHE A 457 21.58 -10.46 3.77
C PHE A 457 22.36 -10.72 5.06
N ALA A 458 21.94 -11.73 5.81
CA ALA A 458 22.58 -12.17 7.04
C ALA A 458 22.67 -13.71 7.09
N PRO A 459 23.50 -14.36 6.27
CA PRO A 459 23.67 -15.81 6.32
C PRO A 459 24.14 -16.21 7.71
N PHE A 460 23.43 -17.15 8.33
CA PHE A 460 23.69 -17.56 9.71
C PHE A 460 23.78 -16.39 10.71
N GLY A 461 23.01 -15.31 10.47
CA GLY A 461 22.97 -14.13 11.35
C GLY A 461 24.18 -13.19 11.24
N ARG A 462 25.11 -13.40 10.29
CA ARG A 462 26.27 -12.53 10.10
C ARG A 462 26.05 -11.50 9.00
N LYS A 463 26.23 -10.22 9.32
CA LYS A 463 26.09 -9.14 8.35
C LYS A 463 27.21 -9.15 7.32
N ILE A 464 26.83 -8.84 6.07
CA ILE A 464 27.73 -8.74 4.94
C ILE A 464 28.07 -7.27 4.70
N VAL A 465 29.36 -7.00 4.48
CA VAL A 465 29.87 -5.67 4.19
C VAL A 465 30.08 -5.48 2.68
N ARG A 466 30.45 -6.56 1.97
CA ARG A 466 30.76 -6.50 0.54
C ARG A 466 30.59 -7.86 -0.12
N VAL A 467 30.12 -7.85 -1.38
CA VAL A 467 30.14 -9.00 -2.28
C VAL A 467 30.74 -8.59 -3.61
N LYS A 468 31.57 -9.44 -4.22
CA LYS A 468 32.19 -9.15 -5.51
C LYS A 468 32.25 -10.39 -6.40
N LEU A 469 31.83 -10.24 -7.66
CA LEU A 469 32.01 -11.29 -8.67
C LEU A 469 33.50 -11.47 -9.00
N VAL A 470 33.93 -12.73 -9.12
CA VAL A 470 35.29 -13.08 -9.55
C VAL A 470 35.30 -13.12 -11.07
N ALA A 471 35.95 -12.14 -11.69
CA ALA A 471 36.02 -12.04 -13.15
C ALA A 471 36.85 -13.19 -13.75
N GLY A 472 36.26 -13.93 -14.69
CA GLY A 472 36.95 -14.92 -15.53
C GLY A 472 36.74 -16.40 -15.19
N HIS A 473 35.84 -16.75 -14.26
CA HIS A 473 35.53 -18.15 -13.94
C HIS A 473 34.42 -18.75 -14.81
N THR A 474 34.52 -20.05 -15.09
CA THR A 474 33.47 -20.89 -15.68
C THR A 474 32.31 -21.11 -14.69
N PRO A 475 31.10 -21.48 -15.17
CA PRO A 475 29.97 -21.76 -14.29
C PRO A 475 30.32 -22.76 -13.18
N ILE A 476 29.90 -22.45 -11.95
CA ILE A 476 30.21 -23.24 -10.76
C ILE A 476 29.04 -24.17 -10.45
N SER A 477 29.28 -25.46 -10.28
CA SER A 477 28.25 -26.41 -9.85
C SER A 477 28.23 -26.55 -8.33
N LEU A 478 27.04 -26.43 -7.73
CA LEU A 478 26.75 -26.80 -6.36
C LEU A 478 25.92 -28.10 -6.39
N HIS A 479 26.38 -29.13 -5.71
CA HIS A 479 25.70 -30.43 -5.62
C HIS A 479 25.32 -30.71 -4.16
N LEU A 480 24.15 -31.30 -3.93
CA LEU A 480 23.79 -31.85 -2.61
C LEU A 480 23.94 -33.37 -2.66
N THR A 481 24.69 -33.94 -1.74
CA THR A 481 24.89 -35.39 -1.67
C THR A 481 23.56 -36.08 -1.38
N GLY A 482 23.08 -36.90 -2.31
CA GLY A 482 21.78 -37.58 -2.23
C GLY A 482 20.75 -37.09 -3.25
N GLU A 483 21.01 -35.97 -3.93
CA GLU A 483 20.17 -35.49 -5.04
C GLU A 483 20.80 -35.81 -6.41
N ASP A 484 19.97 -36.08 -7.41
CA ASP A 484 20.43 -36.27 -8.80
C ASP A 484 20.70 -34.94 -9.54
N TYR A 485 20.28 -33.82 -8.96
CA TYR A 485 20.30 -32.50 -9.59
C TYR A 485 21.47 -31.65 -9.09
N ARG A 486 22.01 -30.78 -9.96
CA ARG A 486 23.08 -29.83 -9.64
C ARG A 486 22.63 -28.41 -9.96
N VAL A 487 22.89 -27.48 -9.04
CA VAL A 487 22.64 -26.05 -9.23
C VAL A 487 23.87 -25.42 -9.88
N TRP A 488 23.69 -24.63 -10.93
CA TRP A 488 24.79 -23.97 -11.63
C TRP A 488 24.75 -22.46 -11.42
N LEU A 489 25.79 -21.93 -10.78
CA LEU A 489 26.01 -20.49 -10.66
C LEU A 489 26.73 -19.97 -11.92
N PRO A 490 26.26 -18.87 -12.53
CA PRO A 490 26.89 -18.33 -13.74
C PRO A 490 28.36 -17.93 -13.57
N GLN A 491 28.75 -17.43 -12.38
CA GLN A 491 30.10 -17.00 -12.04
C GLN A 491 30.42 -17.26 -10.56
N GLY A 492 31.71 -17.31 -10.23
CA GLY A 492 32.19 -17.31 -8.84
C GLY A 492 32.15 -15.94 -8.19
N PHE A 493 32.18 -15.90 -6.87
CA PHE A 493 32.08 -14.67 -6.10
C PHE A 493 32.78 -14.75 -4.73
N GLU A 494 33.18 -13.58 -4.23
CA GLU A 494 33.83 -13.36 -2.94
C GLU A 494 32.90 -12.55 -2.02
N ILE A 495 32.94 -12.84 -0.72
CA ILE A 495 32.08 -12.26 0.29
C ILE A 495 32.91 -11.80 1.47
N TRP A 496 32.65 -10.59 1.98
CA TRP A 496 33.23 -10.06 3.20
C TRP A 496 32.15 -9.81 4.24
N PHE A 497 32.37 -10.36 5.44
CA PHE A 497 31.54 -10.22 6.62
C PHE A 497 32.06 -9.14 7.55
N GLU A 498 31.16 -8.56 8.34
CA GLU A 498 31.52 -7.62 9.41
C GLU A 498 32.40 -8.31 10.46
N GLU A 499 33.41 -7.60 10.97
CA GLU A 499 34.24 -8.08 12.06
C GLU A 499 33.37 -8.25 13.32
N VAL A 500 33.29 -9.47 13.81
CA VAL A 500 32.65 -9.74 15.10
C VAL A 500 33.61 -9.22 16.18
N GLN A 501 33.33 -8.05 16.74
CA GLN A 501 33.97 -7.65 18.00
C GLN A 501 33.60 -8.71 19.05
N ALA A 502 34.59 -9.49 19.47
CA ALA A 502 34.45 -10.41 20.58
C ALA A 502 34.17 -9.60 21.84
N ASN A 503 32.88 -9.48 22.20
CA ASN A 503 32.53 -9.04 23.54
C ASN A 503 33.03 -10.09 24.53
N ALA A 504 33.84 -9.60 25.48
CA ALA A 504 34.38 -10.34 26.62
C ALA A 504 33.30 -10.85 27.58
#